data_AF-S0FCE2-F1
#
_entry.id   AF-S0FCE2-F1
#
_cell.length_a   1.000
_cell.length_b   1.000
_cell.length_c   1.000
_cell.angle_alpha   90.00
_cell.angle_beta   90.00
_cell.angle_gamma   90.00
#
_symmetry.space_group_name_H-M   'P 1'
#
loop_
_entity.id
_entity.type
_entity.pdbx_description
1 polymer ?
#
loop_
_entity_poly.entity_id
_entity_poly.type
_entity_poly.pdbx_seq_one_letter_code
_entity_poly.pdbx_strand_id
1 'polypeptide(L)'
;MKKWLQYIWPVAISLVTGFSASLFQKTALADWYPTLEKSVLTPPALVFPVVWTILYVVMGIALGRILGKNLQRAIGLWWIQLAFNF
;
A
#
# COMPACT_ATOMS: atom_id res chain seq x y z
N MET A 1 1.24 15.57 19.53
CA MET A 1 0.26 14.54 19.11
C MET A 1 0.31 13.39 20.11
N LYS A 2 -0.83 12.78 20.46
CA LYS A 2 -0.79 11.53 21.25
C LYS A 2 0.01 10.48 20.45
N LYS A 3 0.95 9.76 21.09
CA LYS A 3 1.91 8.89 20.39
C LYS A 3 1.25 7.86 19.46
N TRP A 4 0.04 7.39 19.79
CA TRP A 4 -0.70 6.45 18.95
C TRP A 4 -1.23 7.07 17.65
N LEU A 5 -1.62 8.35 17.65
CA LEU A 5 -2.06 9.05 16.45
C LEU A 5 -0.97 9.11 15.39
N GLN A 6 0.31 9.07 15.77
CA GLN A 6 1.44 9.08 14.83
C GLN A 6 1.46 7.86 13.91
N TYR A 7 0.83 6.75 14.30
CA TYR A 7 0.80 5.50 13.52
C TYR A 7 -0.54 5.22 12.86
N ILE A 8 -1.65 5.70 13.44
CA ILE A 8 -2.98 5.41 12.91
C ILE A 8 -3.20 6.09 11.55
N TRP A 9 -2.94 7.40 11.43
CA TRP A 9 -3.23 8.10 10.19
C TRP A 9 -2.36 7.63 9.02
N PRO A 10 -1.05 7.34 9.17
CA PRO A 10 -0.24 6.82 8.06
C PRO A 10 -0.69 5.44 7.61
N VAL A 11 -1.05 4.55 8.54
CA VAL A 11 -1.58 3.22 8.19
C VAL A 11 -2.92 3.36 7.48
N ALA A 12 -3.80 4.22 7.99
CA ALA A 12 -5.10 4.45 7.39
C ALA A 12 -4.99 4.98 5.95
N ILE A 13 -4.14 5.99 5.71
CA ILE A 13 -3.98 6.53 4.36
C ILE A 13 -3.37 5.50 3.40
N SER A 14 -2.38 4.72 3.84
CA SER A 14 -1.81 3.63 3.03
C SER A 14 -2.87 2.59 2.64
N LEU A 15 -3.71 2.17 3.58
CA LEU A 15 -4.78 1.21 3.32
C LEU A 15 -5.88 1.78 2.41
N VAL A 16 -6.25 3.06 2.60
CA VAL A 16 -7.23 3.75 1.73
C VAL A 16 -6.71 3.87 0.31
N THR A 17 -5.43 4.18 0.11
CA THR A 17 -4.81 4.22 -1.21
C THR A 17 -4.90 2.85 -1.89
N GLY A 18 -4.49 1.78 -1.20
CA GLY A 18 -4.56 0.42 -1.74
C GLY A 18 -5.98 -0.06 -2.05
N PHE A 19 -6.92 0.22 -1.15
CA PHE A 19 -8.33 -0.08 -1.36
C PHE A 19 -8.87 0.67 -2.58
N SER A 20 -8.54 1.96 -2.72
CA SER A 20 -8.96 2.76 -3.86
C SER A 20 -8.42 2.18 -5.17
N ALA A 21 -7.11 1.87 -5.23
CA ALA A 21 -6.51 1.23 -6.40
C ALA A 21 -7.20 -0.09 -6.78
N SER A 22 -7.59 -0.89 -5.78
CA SER A 22 -8.32 -2.16 -6.01
C SER A 22 -9.69 -1.96 -6.66
N LEU A 23 -10.38 -0.84 -6.36
CA LEU A 23 -11.66 -0.51 -6.98
C LEU A 23 -11.48 -0.16 -8.47
N PHE A 24 -10.45 0.61 -8.80
CA PHE A 24 -10.14 0.97 -10.19
C PHE A 24 -9.67 -0.23 -11.02
N GLN A 25 -9.04 -1.22 -10.39
CA GLN A 25 -8.52 -2.41 -11.07
C GLN A 25 -9.52 -3.58 -11.13
N LYS A 26 -10.66 -3.50 -10.42
CA LYS A 26 -11.62 -4.61 -10.27
C LYS A 26 -12.07 -5.22 -11.60
N THR A 27 -12.47 -4.39 -12.56
CA THR A 27 -12.92 -4.85 -13.89
C THR A 27 -11.79 -5.55 -14.64
N ALA A 28 -10.60 -4.95 -14.60
CA ALA A 28 -9.42 -5.50 -15.26
C ALA A 28 -9.05 -6.90 -14.71
N LEU A 29 -9.11 -7.06 -13.39
CA LEU A 29 -8.83 -8.32 -12.71
C LEU A 29 -9.87 -9.42 -12.99
N ALA A 30 -11.11 -9.05 -13.30
CA ALA A 30 -12.19 -9.98 -13.61
C ALA A 30 -12.18 -10.41 -15.09
N ASP A 31 -11.86 -9.48 -16.00
CA ASP A 31 -12.13 -9.69 -17.43
C ASP A 31 -10.89 -10.18 -18.20
N TRP A 32 -9.78 -9.44 -18.13
CA TRP A 32 -8.60 -9.75 -18.96
C TRP A 32 -7.47 -10.44 -18.20
N TYR A 33 -7.29 -10.15 -16.90
CA TYR A 33 -6.24 -10.80 -16.10
C TYR A 33 -6.36 -12.35 -16.06
N PRO A 34 -7.57 -12.95 -16.06
CA PRO A 34 -7.70 -14.39 -16.11
C PRO A 34 -7.22 -15.01 -17.41
N THR A 35 -7.34 -14.29 -18.54
CA THR A 35 -7.04 -14.80 -19.90
C THR A 35 -5.54 -14.82 -20.22
N LEU A 36 -4.71 -14.23 -19.36
CA LEU A 36 -3.26 -14.27 -19.51
C LEU A 36 -2.69 -15.66 -19.27
N GLU A 37 -1.77 -16.06 -20.15
CA GLU A 37 -0.83 -17.16 -19.91
C GLU A 37 0.11 -16.76 -18.76
N LYS A 38 -0.18 -17.28 -17.56
CA LYS A 38 0.58 -16.98 -16.33
C LYS A 38 1.65 -18.03 -16.12
N SER A 39 2.82 -17.59 -15.66
CA SER A 39 3.87 -18.51 -15.21
C SER A 39 3.37 -19.34 -14.02
N VAL A 40 3.86 -20.58 -13.90
CA VAL A 40 3.63 -21.43 -12.73
C VAL A 40 4.17 -20.83 -11.42
N LEU A 41 5.05 -19.83 -11.50
CA LEU A 41 5.56 -19.08 -10.36
C LEU A 41 4.63 -17.94 -9.91
N THR A 42 3.59 -17.60 -10.68
CA THR A 42 2.63 -16.56 -10.31
C THR A 42 1.81 -17.03 -9.11
N PRO A 43 1.81 -16.29 -7.98
CA PRO A 43 1.04 -16.69 -6.81
C PRO A 43 -0.48 -16.75 -7.09
N PRO A 44 -1.24 -17.54 -6.32
CA PRO A 44 -2.70 -17.51 -6.36
C PRO A 44 -3.25 -16.09 -6.12
N ALA A 45 -4.37 -15.75 -6.76
CA ALA A 45 -4.96 -14.40 -6.73
C ALA A 45 -5.21 -13.88 -5.30
N LEU A 46 -5.57 -14.75 -4.36
CA LEU A 46 -5.81 -14.39 -2.95
C LEU A 46 -4.54 -13.95 -2.19
N VAL A 47 -3.36 -14.36 -2.65
CA VAL A 47 -2.08 -13.99 -1.98
C VAL A 47 -1.81 -12.48 -2.12
N PHE A 48 -2.19 -11.88 -3.26
CA PHE A 48 -1.98 -10.46 -3.52
C PHE A 48 -2.64 -9.55 -2.47
N PRO A 49 -3.95 -9.61 -2.18
CA PRO A 49 -4.57 -8.74 -1.19
C PRO A 49 -4.01 -8.96 0.23
N VAL A 50 -3.59 -10.18 0.58
CA VAL A 50 -2.96 -10.46 1.88
C VAL A 50 -1.60 -9.76 1.99
N VAL A 51 -0.72 -9.94 1.00
CA VAL A 51 0.62 -9.34 1.00
C VAL A 51 0.52 -7.81 0.96
N TRP A 52 -0.33 -7.26 0.09
CA TRP A 52 -0.52 -5.81 -0.01
C TRP A 52 -1.03 -5.19 1.29
N THR A 53 -1.98 -5.83 1.98
CA THR A 53 -2.46 -5.36 3.28
C THR A 53 -1.32 -5.26 4.30
N ILE A 54 -0.48 -6.30 4.38
CA ILE A 54 0.70 -6.31 5.27
C ILE A 54 1.67 -5.18 4.90
N LEU A 55 1.96 -5.01 3.61
CA LEU A 55 2.86 -3.95 3.14
C LEU A 55 2.34 -2.55 3.47
N TYR A 56 1.04 -2.27 3.29
CA TYR A 56 0.44 -0.98 3.65
C TYR A 56 0.48 -0.70 5.15
N VAL A 57 0.27 -1.71 5.99
CA VAL A 57 0.42 -1.56 7.44
C VAL A 57 1.87 -1.22 7.80
N VAL A 58 2.85 -1.94 7.25
CA VAL A 58 4.27 -1.70 7.54
C VAL A 58 4.73 -0.34 7.00
N MET A 59 4.26 0.07 5.81
CA MET A 59 4.52 1.41 5.25
C MET A 59 4.02 2.52 6.15
N GLY A 60 2.79 2.40 6.67
CA GLY A 60 2.23 3.38 7.60
C GLY A 60 3.02 3.43 8.92
N ILE A 61 3.39 2.26 9.47
CA ILE A 61 4.23 2.18 10.67
C ILE A 61 5.59 2.85 10.44
N ALA A 62 6.20 2.64 9.26
CA ALA A 62 7.48 3.24 8.89
C ALA A 62 7.42 4.77 8.89
N LEU A 63 6.38 5.38 8.28
CA LEU A 63 6.18 6.83 8.34
C LEU A 63 5.97 7.29 9.77
N GLY A 64 5.08 6.62 10.52
CA GLY A 64 4.80 6.96 11.91
C GLY A 64 6.05 6.99 12.81
N ARG A 65 7.03 6.14 12.51
CA ARG A 65 8.32 6.06 13.24
C ARG A 65 9.29 7.21 12.93
N ILE A 66 9.13 7.88 11.79
CA ILE A 66 10.01 8.98 11.36
C ILE A 66 9.34 10.36 11.47
N LEU A 67 8.04 10.43 11.70
CA LEU A 67 7.33 11.68 11.99
C LEU A 67 7.91 12.38 13.22
N GLY A 68 8.15 13.69 13.10
CA GLY A 68 8.75 14.50 14.16
C GLY A 68 10.28 14.39 14.26
N LYS A 69 10.94 13.61 13.38
CA LYS A 69 12.40 13.61 13.22
C LYS A 69 12.81 14.55 12.08
N ASN A 70 14.08 14.97 12.08
CA ASN A 70 14.68 15.80 11.02
C ASN A 70 15.01 14.93 9.77
N LEU A 71 13.99 14.30 9.18
CA LEU A 71 14.08 13.34 8.07
C LEU A 71 13.14 13.71 6.92
N GLN A 72 13.06 15.01 6.59
CA GLN A 72 12.14 15.58 5.60
C GLN A 72 12.29 14.95 4.22
N ARG A 73 13.51 14.61 3.81
CA ARG A 73 13.75 13.88 2.55
C ARG A 73 13.09 12.51 2.55
N ALA A 74 13.22 11.74 3.63
CA ALA A 74 12.59 10.42 3.73
C ALA A 74 11.07 10.51 3.78
N ILE A 75 10.52 11.52 4.49
CA ILE A 75 9.08 11.80 4.51
C ILE A 75 8.58 12.16 3.10
N GLY A 76 9.31 12.99 2.36
CA GLY A 76 9.00 13.33 0.98
C GLY A 76 9.03 12.13 0.04
N LEU A 77 10.07 11.30 0.14
CA LEU A 77 10.18 10.05 -0.63
C LEU A 77 9.05 9.07 -0.32
N TRP A 78 8.60 9.01 0.94
CA TRP A 78 7.45 8.18 1.32
C TRP A 78 6.16 8.62 0.61
N TRP A 79 5.90 9.93 0.54
CA TRP A 79 4.73 10.46 -0.18
C TRP A 79 4.81 10.19 -1.69
N ILE A 80 5.99 10.39 -2.28
CA ILE A 80 6.23 10.06 -3.69
C ILE A 80 5.98 8.57 -3.92
N GLN A 81 6.53 7.72 -3.06
CA GLN A 81 6.34 6.27 -3.13
C GLN A 81 4.88 5.86 -3.01
N LEU A 82 4.11 6.47 -2.10
CA LEU A 82 2.67 6.20 -1.97
C LEU A 82 1.88 6.69 -3.19
N ALA A 83 2.25 7.84 -3.77
CA ALA A 83 1.61 8.38 -4.96
C ALA A 83 1.82 7.49 -6.20
N PHE A 84 3.03 6.96 -6.40
CA PHE A 84 3.33 6.00 -7.47
C PHE A 84 2.76 4.60 -7.20
N ASN A 85 2.33 4.33 -5.98
CA ASN A 85 1.76 3.04 -5.62
C ASN A 85 0.27 2.92 -5.99
N PHE A 86 -0.43 4.04 -6.14
CA PHE A 86 -1.80 4.10 -6.64
C PHE A 86 -1.83 3.96 -8.16
#